data_AF-J2W0I6-F1
#
_entry.id   AF-J2W0I6-F1
#
_cell.length_a   1.000
_cell.length_b   1.000
_cell.length_c   1.000
_cell.angle_alpha   90.00
_cell.angle_beta   90.00
_cell.angle_gamma   90.00
#
_symmetry.space_group_name_H-M   'P 1'
#
loop_
_entity.id
_entity.type
_entity.pdbx_description
1 polymer ?
#
loop_
_entity_poly.entity_id
_entity_poly.type
_entity_poly.pdbx_seq_one_letter_code
_entity_poly.pdbx_strand_id
1 'polypeptide(L)'
;MKSTYRDVLKRIYKSNSVHALDVISSIERSHGDHRDFYPLVALINSGHIGYTGAAPDPSVDFADTMLTHTFQCYSQGPGRQHYKTATVIRGAESEDVYFFIGPKGIEYFETKRSDNKKILISAGFSLLAGVTVAVISFLLKQSTQ
;
A
#
# COMPACT_ATOMS: atom_id res chain seq x y z
N MET A 1 -15.56 -4.86 -2.81
CA MET A 1 -14.77 -3.95 -3.68
C MET A 1 -13.39 -4.53 -3.82
N LYS A 2 -12.90 -4.70 -5.05
CA LYS A 2 -11.50 -5.09 -5.28
C LYS A 2 -10.59 -3.93 -4.90
N SER A 3 -9.46 -4.21 -4.28
CA SER A 3 -8.52 -3.20 -3.77
C SER A 3 -7.30 -3.08 -4.68
N THR A 4 -6.89 -1.84 -4.95
CA THR A 4 -5.59 -1.60 -5.59
C THR A 4 -4.46 -1.84 -4.59
N TYR A 5 -3.23 -2.09 -5.03
CA TYR A 5 -2.09 -2.27 -4.10
C TYR A 5 -1.82 -1.03 -3.24
N ARG A 6 -2.17 0.17 -3.74
CA ARG A 6 -2.14 1.40 -2.94
C ARG A 6 -3.17 1.35 -1.82
N ASP A 7 -4.36 0.82 -2.08
CA ASP A 7 -5.40 0.66 -1.06
C ASP A 7 -5.02 -0.41 -0.05
N VAL A 8 -4.40 -1.50 -0.49
CA VAL A 8 -3.82 -2.54 0.39
C VAL A 8 -2.78 -1.92 1.33
N LEU A 9 -1.81 -1.20 0.78
CA LEU A 9 -0.76 -0.52 1.57
C LEU A 9 -1.37 0.46 2.58
N LYS A 10 -2.36 1.26 2.15
CA LYS A 10 -3.08 2.19 3.01
C LYS A 10 -3.90 1.48 4.10
N ARG A 11 -4.50 0.33 3.78
CA ARG A 11 -5.26 -0.50 4.74
C ARG A 11 -4.32 -1.04 5.81
N ILE A 12 -3.19 -1.63 5.42
CA ILE A 12 -2.17 -2.13 6.34
C ILE A 12 -1.63 -1.01 7.24
N TYR A 13 -1.32 0.15 6.66
CA TYR A 13 -0.88 1.32 7.43
C TYR A 13 -1.89 1.77 8.48
N LYS A 14 -3.19 1.81 8.15
CA LYS A 14 -4.24 2.23 9.07
C LYS A 14 -4.52 1.24 10.20
N SER A 15 -4.41 -0.05 9.90
CA SER A 15 -4.73 -1.12 10.85
C SER A 15 -3.50 -1.63 11.63
N ASN A 16 -2.29 -1.15 11.30
CA ASN A 16 -0.97 -1.65 11.71
C ASN A 16 -0.65 -3.08 11.22
N SER A 17 -1.63 -3.98 11.29
CA SER A 17 -1.59 -5.32 10.74
C SER A 17 -2.93 -5.70 10.12
N VAL A 18 -2.90 -6.61 9.14
CA VAL A 18 -4.07 -7.17 8.47
C VAL A 18 -3.82 -8.64 8.17
N HIS A 19 -4.80 -9.51 8.42
CA HIS A 19 -4.68 -10.93 8.08
C HIS A 19 -4.32 -11.13 6.59
N ALA A 20 -3.44 -12.08 6.31
CA ALA A 20 -2.95 -12.27 4.96
C ALA A 20 -4.05 -12.71 3.98
N LEU A 21 -4.99 -13.55 4.43
CA LEU A 21 -6.12 -13.96 3.61
C LEU A 21 -6.99 -12.77 3.19
N ASP A 22 -7.27 -11.84 4.11
CA ASP A 22 -8.04 -10.64 3.82
C ASP A 22 -7.39 -9.75 2.77
N VAL A 23 -6.05 -9.70 2.75
CA VAL A 23 -5.30 -8.95 1.75
C VAL A 23 -5.35 -9.71 0.42
N ILE A 24 -4.94 -10.98 0.43
CA ILE A 24 -4.82 -11.83 -0.77
C ILE A 24 -6.17 -11.97 -1.50
N SER A 25 -7.26 -12.17 -0.77
CA SER A 25 -8.62 -12.28 -1.33
C SER A 25 -9.18 -10.94 -1.85
N SER A 26 -8.67 -9.82 -1.36
CA SER A 26 -9.12 -8.48 -1.77
C SER A 26 -8.40 -7.92 -2.99
N ILE A 27 -7.33 -8.57 -3.45
CA ILE A 27 -6.54 -8.13 -4.61
C ILE A 27 -7.35 -8.37 -5.90
N GLU A 28 -7.34 -7.36 -6.77
CA GLU A 28 -7.88 -7.52 -8.11
C GLU A 28 -7.07 -8.53 -8.93
N ARG A 29 -7.76 -9.54 -9.46
CA ARG A 29 -7.20 -10.61 -10.27
C ARG A 29 -7.38 -10.29 -11.75
N SER A 30 -6.30 -9.93 -12.44
CA SER A 30 -6.30 -9.63 -13.87
C SER A 30 -5.90 -10.85 -14.71
N HIS A 31 -4.94 -11.64 -14.22
CA HIS A 31 -4.42 -12.83 -14.90
C HIS A 31 -5.04 -14.12 -14.35
N GLY A 32 -5.57 -14.09 -13.12
CA GLY A 32 -6.10 -15.26 -12.46
C GLY A 32 -5.02 -16.19 -11.90
N ASP A 33 -3.76 -15.77 -11.85
CA ASP A 33 -2.63 -16.57 -11.38
C ASP A 33 -1.65 -15.79 -10.47
N HIS A 34 -0.51 -16.40 -10.13
CA HIS A 34 0.52 -15.82 -9.26
C HIS A 34 1.02 -14.42 -9.68
N ARG A 35 0.92 -14.06 -10.96
CA ARG A 35 1.40 -12.78 -11.48
C ARG A 35 0.64 -11.59 -10.89
N ASP A 36 -0.62 -11.81 -10.52
CA ASP A 36 -1.43 -10.81 -9.81
C ASP A 36 -0.93 -10.55 -8.38
N PHE A 37 0.10 -11.24 -7.89
CA PHE A 37 0.71 -10.97 -6.59
C PHE A 37 2.09 -10.33 -6.66
N TYR A 38 2.65 -10.11 -7.86
CA TYR A 38 3.96 -9.44 -7.99
C TYR A 38 4.02 -8.07 -7.31
N PRO A 39 3.00 -7.19 -7.44
CA PRO A 39 3.10 -5.89 -6.79
C PRO A 39 3.01 -6.00 -5.26
N LEU A 40 2.34 -7.02 -4.72
CA LEU A 40 2.35 -7.28 -3.28
C LEU A 40 3.74 -7.72 -2.81
N VAL A 41 4.39 -8.63 -3.53
CA VAL A 41 5.77 -9.04 -3.24
C VAL A 41 6.74 -7.87 -3.38
N ALA A 42 6.55 -7.00 -4.39
CA ALA A 42 7.36 -5.79 -4.54
C ALA A 42 7.24 -4.86 -3.33
N LEU A 43 6.05 -4.71 -2.73
CA LEU A 43 5.87 -3.95 -1.49
C LEU A 43 6.61 -4.58 -0.30
N ILE A 44 6.65 -5.92 -0.22
CA ILE A 44 7.39 -6.65 0.81
C ILE A 44 8.90 -6.40 0.64
N ASN A 45 9.44 -6.69 -0.54
CA ASN A 45 10.88 -6.60 -0.83
C ASN A 45 11.42 -5.19 -0.73
N SER A 46 10.61 -4.21 -1.15
CA SER A 46 10.99 -2.81 -1.02
C SER A 46 10.92 -2.32 0.43
N GLY A 47 10.39 -3.11 1.38
CA GLY A 47 10.30 -2.78 2.81
C GLY A 47 9.11 -1.90 3.19
N HIS A 48 8.11 -1.77 2.32
CA HIS A 48 6.90 -1.00 2.61
C HIS A 48 5.95 -1.77 3.53
N ILE A 49 5.88 -3.09 3.38
CA ILE A 49 5.12 -3.98 4.25
C ILE A 49 6.00 -5.16 4.66
N GLY A 50 5.69 -5.79 5.78
CA GLY A 50 6.23 -7.08 6.17
C GLY A 50 5.17 -8.17 6.09
N TYR A 51 5.62 -9.43 6.10
CA TYR A 51 4.78 -10.63 6.03
C TYR A 51 5.31 -11.66 7.02
N THR A 52 4.43 -12.26 7.82
CA THR A 52 4.83 -13.21 8.89
C THR A 52 4.72 -14.69 8.52
N GLY A 53 4.15 -15.00 7.37
CA GLY A 53 4.06 -16.39 6.93
C GLY A 53 5.39 -16.93 6.40
N ALA A 54 5.38 -18.19 6.00
CA ALA A 54 6.53 -18.83 5.39
C ALA A 54 6.99 -18.04 4.15
N ALA A 55 8.18 -17.45 4.26
CA ALA A 55 8.87 -16.79 3.16
C ALA A 55 10.09 -17.64 2.78
N PRO A 56 10.41 -17.74 1.48
CA PRO A 56 11.64 -18.38 1.03
C PRO A 56 12.86 -17.60 1.53
N ASP A 57 13.98 -18.29 1.72
CA ASP A 57 15.24 -17.65 2.05
C ASP A 57 15.62 -16.66 0.92
N PRO A 58 15.95 -15.39 1.24
CA PRO A 58 16.32 -14.39 0.25
C PRO A 58 17.53 -14.76 -0.63
N SER A 59 18.37 -15.71 -0.18
CA SER A 59 19.51 -16.22 -0.93
C SER A 59 19.13 -17.21 -2.04
N VAL A 60 17.88 -17.68 -2.08
CA VAL A 60 17.39 -18.62 -3.09
C VAL A 60 17.01 -17.87 -4.36
N ASP A 61 17.50 -18.36 -5.49
CA ASP A 61 17.10 -17.85 -6.79
C ASP A 61 15.57 -17.89 -6.95
N PHE A 62 15.00 -16.78 -7.43
CA PHE A 62 13.56 -16.63 -7.62
C PHE A 62 12.72 -16.69 -6.33
N ALA A 63 13.29 -16.36 -5.16
CA ALA A 63 12.57 -16.22 -3.89
C ALA A 63 11.26 -15.41 -4.04
N ASP A 64 11.30 -14.30 -4.76
CA ASP A 64 10.11 -13.46 -5.04
C ASP A 64 8.99 -14.22 -5.74
N THR A 65 9.37 -15.05 -6.73
CA THR A 65 8.42 -15.85 -7.48
C THR A 65 7.84 -16.96 -6.61
N MET A 66 8.68 -17.61 -5.79
CA MET A 66 8.21 -18.58 -4.80
C MET A 66 7.20 -17.96 -3.82
N LEU A 67 7.43 -16.72 -3.38
CA LEU A 67 6.49 -16.02 -2.50
C LEU A 67 5.16 -15.72 -3.21
N THR A 68 5.18 -15.33 -4.50
CA THR A 68 3.93 -15.21 -5.27
C THR A 68 3.19 -16.53 -5.46
N HIS A 69 3.91 -17.65 -5.60
CA HIS A 69 3.29 -18.98 -5.65
C HIS A 69 2.61 -19.32 -4.32
N THR A 70 3.24 -18.97 -3.20
CA THR A 70 2.63 -19.12 -1.86
C THR A 70 1.35 -18.31 -1.74
N PHE A 71 1.33 -17.04 -2.16
CA PHE A 71 0.10 -16.24 -2.18
C PHE A 71 -0.97 -16.80 -3.10
N GLN A 72 -0.56 -17.39 -4.23
CA GLN A 72 -1.46 -18.11 -5.11
C GLN A 72 -2.11 -19.30 -4.41
N CYS A 73 -1.35 -20.11 -3.67
CA CYS A 73 -1.91 -21.19 -2.89
C CYS A 73 -2.93 -20.69 -1.85
N TYR A 74 -2.62 -19.62 -1.10
CA TYR A 74 -3.56 -19.03 -0.14
C TYR A 74 -4.86 -18.55 -0.79
N SER A 75 -4.80 -18.08 -2.03
CA SER A 75 -5.98 -17.61 -2.77
C SER A 75 -6.90 -18.74 -3.28
N GLN A 76 -6.44 -19.99 -3.30
CA GLN A 76 -7.21 -21.13 -3.83
C GLN A 76 -8.26 -21.65 -2.84
N GLY A 77 -8.16 -21.31 -1.56
CA GLY A 77 -9.13 -21.69 -0.53
C GLY A 77 -8.51 -22.44 0.66
N PRO A 78 -9.36 -23.06 1.50
CA PRO A 78 -8.93 -23.78 2.69
C PRO A 78 -8.22 -25.10 2.35
N GLY A 79 -7.54 -25.67 3.35
CA GLY A 79 -6.90 -26.98 3.25
C GLY A 79 -5.56 -26.98 2.52
N ARG A 80 -5.12 -28.18 2.13
CA ARG A 80 -3.81 -28.37 1.49
C ARG A 80 -3.85 -27.91 0.04
N GLN A 81 -3.14 -26.83 -0.26
CA GLN A 81 -3.06 -26.24 -1.59
C GLN A 81 -1.64 -26.37 -2.14
N HIS A 82 -1.56 -26.58 -3.45
CA HIS A 82 -0.29 -26.71 -4.16
C HIS A 82 -0.34 -25.88 -5.44
N TYR A 83 0.68 -25.05 -5.63
CA TYR A 83 0.85 -24.24 -6.82
C TYR A 83 2.33 -24.16 -7.19
N LYS A 84 2.69 -24.83 -8.28
CA LYS A 84 4.06 -24.87 -8.82
C LYS A 84 5.09 -25.26 -7.74
N THR A 85 5.86 -24.30 -7.23
CA THR A 85 6.93 -24.55 -6.25
C THR A 85 6.47 -24.39 -4.81
N ALA A 86 5.24 -23.95 -4.56
CA ALA A 86 4.72 -23.71 -3.22
C ALA A 86 3.67 -24.75 -2.83
N THR A 87 3.73 -25.17 -1.56
CA THR A 87 2.70 -26.01 -0.93
C THR A 87 2.37 -25.42 0.42
N VAL A 88 1.09 -25.21 0.70
CA VAL A 88 0.59 -24.76 2.01
C VAL A 88 -0.37 -25.79 2.56
N ILE A 89 -0.25 -26.12 3.85
CA ILE A 89 -0.99 -27.22 4.47
C ILE A 89 -2.39 -26.78 4.90
N ARG A 90 -2.51 -25.56 5.45
CA ARG A 90 -3.78 -25.01 5.97
C ARG A 90 -4.45 -24.03 5.00
N GLY A 91 -3.72 -23.57 3.96
CA GLY A 91 -4.25 -22.61 2.98
C GLY A 91 -4.88 -21.40 3.67
N ALA A 92 -6.12 -21.07 3.30
CA ALA A 92 -6.88 -19.96 3.87
C ALA A 92 -7.17 -20.05 5.39
N GLU A 93 -6.98 -21.21 6.03
CA GLU A 93 -7.26 -21.39 7.46
C GLU A 93 -6.10 -20.95 8.38
N SER A 94 -5.06 -20.35 7.82
CA SER A 94 -3.89 -19.93 8.59
C SER A 94 -4.15 -18.60 9.32
N GLU A 95 -4.65 -18.66 10.56
CA GLU A 95 -4.99 -17.47 11.36
C GLU A 95 -3.76 -16.65 11.77
N ASP A 96 -2.59 -17.27 11.88
CA ASP A 96 -1.36 -16.64 12.41
C ASP A 96 -0.57 -15.82 11.36
N VAL A 97 -1.09 -15.69 10.15
CA VAL A 97 -0.36 -15.06 9.04
C VAL A 97 -0.96 -13.69 8.75
N TYR A 98 -0.14 -12.65 8.86
CA TYR A 98 -0.54 -11.26 8.67
C TYR A 98 0.50 -10.47 7.88
N PHE A 99 0.01 -9.42 7.23
CA PHE A 99 0.84 -8.33 6.73
C PHE A 99 0.88 -7.23 7.78
N PHE A 100 2.03 -6.60 7.93
CA PHE A 100 2.22 -5.45 8.82
C PHE A 100 2.94 -4.32 8.09
N ILE A 101 2.85 -3.10 8.60
CA ILE A 101 3.53 -1.97 7.98
C ILE A 101 5.05 -2.04 8.20
N GLY A 102 5.82 -1.90 7.13
CA GLY A 102 7.28 -1.84 7.20
C GLY A 102 7.80 -0.41 7.41
N PRO A 103 9.09 -0.23 7.79
CA PRO A 103 9.67 1.09 8.08
C PRO A 103 9.51 2.09 6.92
N LYS A 104 9.76 1.66 5.68
CA LYS A 104 9.59 2.53 4.50
C LYS A 104 8.13 2.85 4.21
N GLY A 105 7.21 1.96 4.59
CA GLY A 105 5.78 2.22 4.50
C GLY A 105 5.37 3.35 5.43
N ILE A 106 5.90 3.37 6.65
CA ILE A 106 5.67 4.46 7.62
C ILE A 106 6.22 5.77 7.06
N GLU A 107 7.48 5.77 6.64
CA GLU A 107 8.15 6.95 6.06
C GLU A 107 7.38 7.50 4.85
N TYR A 108 6.92 6.63 3.95
CA TYR A 108 6.13 7.01 2.78
C TYR A 108 4.85 7.79 3.17
N PHE A 109 4.07 7.28 4.13
CA PHE A 109 2.83 7.94 4.54
C PHE A 109 3.08 9.21 5.36
N GLU A 110 4.12 9.24 6.18
CA GLU A 110 4.51 10.45 6.92
C GLU A 110 4.97 11.56 5.99
N THR A 111 5.79 11.23 4.98
CA THR A 111 6.26 12.16 3.96
C THR A 111 5.08 12.71 3.16
N LYS A 112 4.18 11.85 2.70
CA LYS A 112 2.96 12.29 2.00
C LYS A 112 2.07 13.17 2.87
N ARG A 113 1.95 12.89 4.16
CA ARG A 113 1.19 13.73 5.10
C ARG A 113 1.86 15.09 5.28
N SER A 114 3.18 15.13 5.38
CA SER A 114 3.97 16.37 5.48
C SER A 114 3.82 17.22 4.22
N ASP A 115 3.95 16.63 3.04
CA ASP A 115 3.82 17.33 1.77
C ASP A 115 2.41 17.91 1.57
N ASN A 116 1.37 17.15 1.91
CA ASN A 116 0.00 17.66 1.86
C ASN A 116 -0.21 18.87 2.79
N LYS A 117 0.41 18.87 3.98
CA LYS A 117 0.39 20.04 4.88
C LYS A 117 1.11 21.23 4.27
N LYS A 118 2.30 21.03 3.67
CA LYS A 118 3.05 22.10 3.00
C LYS A 118 2.26 22.73 1.86
N ILE A 119 1.61 21.90 1.03
CA ILE A 119 0.76 22.36 -0.08
C ILE A 119 -0.41 23.20 0.47
N LEU A 120 -1.08 22.72 1.52
CA LEU A 120 -2.21 23.45 2.10
C LEU A 120 -1.80 24.79 2.72
N ILE A 121 -0.65 24.83 3.40
CA ILE A 121 -0.07 26.08 3.95
C ILE A 121 0.29 27.04 2.81
N SER A 122 0.97 26.55 1.77
CA SER A 122 1.33 27.34 0.60
C SER A 122 0.11 27.91 -0.13
N ALA A 123 -0.94 27.11 -0.30
CA ALA A 123 -2.21 27.54 -0.88
C ALA A 123 -2.86 28.64 -0.02
N GLY A 124 -2.86 28.49 1.31
CA GLY A 124 -3.36 29.50 2.24
C GLY A 124 -2.62 30.84 2.13
N PHE A 125 -1.29 30.83 2.10
CA PHE A 125 -0.50 32.05 1.91
C PHE A 125 -0.72 32.70 0.53
N SER A 126 -0.83 31.87 -0.52
CA SER A 126 -1.08 32.36 -1.88
C SER A 126 -2.45 33.05 -1.98
N LEU A 127 -3.47 32.48 -1.32
CA LEU A 127 -4.80 33.07 -1.22
C LEU A 127 -4.74 34.42 -0.48
N LEU A 128 -4.09 34.47 0.68
CA LEU A 128 -3.95 35.71 1.47
C LEU A 128 -3.21 36.81 0.70
N ALA A 129 -2.14 36.47 -0.01
CA ALA A 129 -1.43 37.41 -0.86
C ALA A 129 -2.34 37.95 -1.97
N GLY A 130 -3.09 37.09 -2.65
CA GLY A 130 -4.06 37.50 -3.67
C GLY A 130 -5.15 38.44 -3.14
N VAL A 131 -5.73 38.12 -1.97
CA VAL A 131 -6.73 38.98 -1.31
C VAL A 131 -6.12 40.33 -0.93
N THR A 132 -4.91 40.35 -0.39
CA THR A 132 -4.22 41.59 0.02
C THR A 132 -3.97 42.50 -1.19
N VAL A 133 -3.46 41.94 -2.30
CA VAL A 133 -3.24 42.68 -3.55
C VAL A 133 -4.55 43.23 -4.11
N ALA A 134 -5.63 42.45 -4.08
CA ALA A 134 -6.94 42.88 -4.56
C ALA A 134 -7.50 44.05 -3.72
N VAL A 135 -7.41 43.95 -2.38
CA VAL A 135 -7.87 45.01 -1.46
C VAL A 135 -7.07 46.29 -1.66
N ILE A 136 -5.74 46.23 -1.73
CA ILE A 136 -4.89 47.40 -1.96
C ILE A 136 -5.21 48.05 -3.30
N SER A 137 -5.36 47.24 -4.37
CA SER A 137 -5.70 47.74 -5.70
C SER A 137 -7.07 48.43 -5.73
N PHE A 138 -8.04 47.90 -4.98
CA PHE A 138 -9.36 48.51 -4.84
C PHE A 138 -9.31 49.86 -4.11
N LEU A 139 -8.57 49.93 -2.99
CA LEU A 139 -8.41 51.16 -2.21
C LEU A 139 -7.68 52.24 -3.01
N LEU A 140 -6.61 51.90 -3.72
CA LEU A 140 -5.88 52.84 -4.59
C LEU A 140 -6.76 53.35 -5.74
N LYS A 141 -7.64 52.51 -6.29
CA LYS A 141 -8.58 52.94 -7.33
C LYS A 141 -9.59 53.96 -6.81
N GLN A 142 -10.07 53.81 -5.57
CA GLN A 142 -10.98 54.77 -4.95
C GLN A 142 -10.31 56.12 -4.63
N SER A 143 -9.04 56.13 -4.23
CA SER A 143 -8.35 57.39 -3.90
C SER A 143 -8.01 58.27 -5.11
N THR A 144 -8.11 57.72 -6.32
CA THR A 144 -7.72 58.41 -7.57
C THR A 144 -8.95 58.94 -8.35
N GLN A 145 -10.16 58.68 -7.85
CA GLN A 145 -11.42 59.26 -8.35
C GLN A 145 -11.88 60.38 -7.43
#